data_AF-A0A7S2W069-F1
#
_entry.id   AF-A0A7S2W069-F1
#
_cell.length_a   1.000
_cell.length_b   1.000
_cell.length_c   1.000
_cell.angle_alpha   90.00
_cell.angle_beta   90.00
_cell.angle_gamma   90.00
#
_symmetry.space_group_name_H-M   'P 1'
#
loop_
_entity.id
_entity.type
_entity.pdbx_description
1 polymer ?
#
loop_
_entity_poly.entity_id
_entity_poly.type
_entity_poly.pdbx_seq_one_letter_code
_entity_poly.pdbx_strand_id
1 'polypeptide(L)'
;LRTGQERKDVPFGTHVSCTIEMLDINRRYNVAVIDEIQMIGDPNRGHSWTRALLGLQADEIHICGSLEAEDVIRKVLKDTEDELEIQTYERMSALRILDEPLGSYENVRPGDCVVAF
;
A
#
# COMPACT_ATOMS: atom_id res chain seq x y z
N LEU A 1 -7.56 13.51 7.97
CA LEU A 1 -7.73 12.78 6.68
C LEU A 1 -7.46 13.74 5.54
N ARG A 2 -6.66 13.34 4.55
CA ARG A 2 -6.42 14.12 3.32
C ARG A 2 -6.51 13.23 2.09
N THR A 3 -7.51 13.46 1.25
CA THR A 3 -7.63 12.84 -0.07
C THR A 3 -7.70 13.94 -1.12
N GLY A 4 -7.72 13.58 -2.41
CA GLY A 4 -7.91 14.57 -3.47
C GLY A 4 -9.27 15.27 -3.41
N GLN A 5 -10.27 14.60 -2.82
CA GLN A 5 -11.66 15.06 -2.77
C GLN A 5 -12.04 15.68 -1.42
N GLU A 6 -11.41 15.27 -0.32
CA GLU A 6 -11.78 15.68 1.03
C GLU A 6 -10.55 16.01 1.88
N ARG A 7 -10.68 17.09 2.65
CA ARG A 7 -9.75 17.42 3.72
C ARG A 7 -10.49 17.60 5.04
N LYS A 8 -10.10 16.80 6.02
CA LYS A 8 -10.61 16.87 7.39
C LYS A 8 -9.44 17.02 8.35
N ASP A 9 -9.28 18.24 8.85
CA ASP A 9 -8.32 18.58 9.89
C ASP A 9 -8.99 18.42 11.27
N VAL A 10 -8.28 17.74 12.18
CA VAL A 10 -8.72 17.58 13.57
C VAL A 10 -7.84 18.50 14.43
N PRO A 11 -8.40 19.43 15.21
CA PRO A 11 -7.62 20.29 16.10
C PRO A 11 -6.68 19.48 16.98
N PHE A 12 -5.42 19.89 17.06
CA PHE A 12 -4.36 19.23 17.84
C PHE A 12 -4.02 17.79 17.39
N GLY A 13 -4.51 17.36 16.22
CA GLY A 13 -4.19 16.05 15.66
C GLY A 13 -2.70 15.92 15.30
N THR A 14 -2.03 14.94 15.90
CA THR A 14 -0.62 14.62 15.61
C THR A 14 -0.47 13.66 14.42
N HIS A 15 -1.52 12.90 14.10
CA HIS A 15 -1.54 11.89 13.05
C HIS A 15 -2.30 12.37 11.83
N VAL A 16 -1.90 11.88 10.66
CA VAL A 16 -2.60 12.11 9.39
C VAL A 16 -2.71 10.79 8.64
N SER A 17 -3.90 10.53 8.09
CA SER A 17 -4.11 9.51 7.06
C SER A 17 -4.40 10.24 5.76
N CYS A 18 -3.76 9.81 4.67
CA CYS A 18 -3.93 10.40 3.36
C CYS A 18 -3.81 9.38 2.24
N THR A 19 -4.38 9.70 1.07
CA THR A 19 -3.98 9.02 -0.17
C THR A 19 -2.52 9.37 -0.47
N ILE A 20 -1.81 8.45 -1.13
CA ILE A 20 -0.36 8.59 -1.36
C ILE A 20 -0.01 9.87 -2.13
N GLU A 21 -0.90 10.31 -3.06
CA GLU A 21 -0.76 11.53 -3.83
C GLU A 21 -0.80 12.80 -2.98
N MET A 22 -1.49 12.75 -1.84
CA MET A 22 -1.72 13.89 -0.94
C MET A 22 -0.68 13.97 0.19
N LEU A 23 0.34 13.12 0.15
CA LEU A 23 1.40 13.08 1.14
C LEU A 23 2.20 14.39 1.18
N ASP A 24 2.37 14.93 2.37
CA ASP A 24 3.23 16.08 2.65
C ASP A 24 4.65 15.62 3.02
N ILE A 25 5.57 15.72 2.05
CA ILE A 25 6.98 15.33 2.18
C ILE A 25 7.84 16.37 2.92
N ASN A 26 7.32 17.57 3.18
CA ASN A 26 8.05 18.62 3.89
C ASN A 26 7.83 18.54 5.40
N ARG A 27 6.92 17.68 5.85
CA ARG A 27 6.64 17.44 7.25
C ARG A 27 7.44 16.24 7.72
N ARG A 28 8.08 16.39 8.89
CA ARG A 28 8.73 15.28 9.59
C ARG A 28 7.72 14.49 10.43
N TYR A 29 7.83 13.18 10.38
CA TYR A 29 7.05 12.23 11.17
C TYR A 29 8.00 11.35 12.00
N ASN A 30 7.49 10.73 13.07
CA ASN A 30 8.26 9.69 13.75
C ASN A 30 8.13 8.36 13.00
N VAL A 31 6.90 8.01 12.62
CA VAL A 31 6.58 6.78 11.90
C VAL A 31 5.69 7.11 10.71
N ALA A 32 5.90 6.44 9.59
CA ALA A 32 4.99 6.43 8.46
C ALA A 32 4.70 5.03 7.97
N VAL A 33 3.55 4.88 7.30
CA VAL A 33 3.12 3.63 6.66
C VAL A 33 2.84 3.94 5.20
N ILE A 34 3.52 3.24 4.30
CA ILE A 34 3.23 3.22 2.87
C ILE A 34 2.56 1.89 2.56
N ASP A 35 1.30 1.94 2.14
CA ASP A 35 0.52 0.76 1.81
C ASP A 35 0.58 0.46 0.31
N GLU A 36 0.35 -0.80 -0.07
CA GLU A 36 0.34 -1.31 -1.44
C GLU A 36 1.57 -0.92 -2.28
N ILE A 37 2.78 -1.09 -1.75
CA ILE A 37 4.03 -0.61 -2.38
C ILE A 37 4.26 -1.14 -3.80
N GLN A 38 3.71 -2.30 -4.17
CA GLN A 38 3.81 -2.82 -5.54
C GLN A 38 3.20 -1.87 -6.59
N MET A 39 2.34 -0.93 -6.16
CA MET A 39 1.83 0.13 -7.01
C MET A 39 2.91 1.10 -7.48
N ILE A 40 4.14 1.05 -6.95
CA ILE A 40 5.31 1.75 -7.50
C ILE A 40 5.58 1.38 -8.97
N GLY A 41 5.20 0.18 -9.39
CA GLY A 41 5.27 -0.27 -10.79
C GLY A 41 4.12 0.20 -11.67
N ASP A 42 3.11 0.90 -11.14
CA ASP A 42 1.96 1.38 -11.92
C ASP A 42 2.40 2.49 -12.90
N PRO A 43 2.08 2.36 -14.20
CA PRO A 43 2.56 3.29 -15.23
C PRO A 43 1.98 4.70 -15.10
N ASN A 44 0.83 4.86 -14.43
CA ASN A 44 0.13 6.13 -14.32
C ASN A 44 0.36 6.80 -12.96
N ARG A 45 0.36 6.01 -11.89
CA ARG A 45 0.34 6.47 -10.49
C ARG A 45 1.59 6.10 -9.70
N GLY A 46 2.45 5.21 -10.20
CA GLY A 46 3.62 4.72 -9.47
C GLY A 46 4.59 5.81 -9.02
N HIS A 47 4.65 6.92 -9.77
CA HIS A 47 5.42 8.11 -9.39
C HIS A 47 5.08 8.64 -7.98
N SER A 48 3.84 8.45 -7.50
CA SER A 48 3.44 8.87 -6.15
C SER A 48 4.05 8.00 -5.06
N TRP A 49 4.18 6.69 -5.28
CA TRP A 49 4.89 5.79 -4.37
C TRP A 49 6.40 6.04 -4.38
N THR A 50 7.00 6.28 -5.56
CA THR A 50 8.42 6.67 -5.64
C THR A 50 8.69 7.95 -4.87
N ARG A 51 7.82 8.96 -5.01
CA ARG A 51 7.91 10.22 -4.25
C ARG A 51 7.78 10.00 -2.76
N ALA A 52 6.87 9.12 -2.33
CA ALA A 52 6.70 8.81 -0.91
C ALA A 52 7.92 8.06 -0.36
N LEU A 53 8.37 7.01 -1.05
CA LEU A 53 9.49 6.18 -0.61
C LEU A 53 10.78 6.97 -0.44
N LEU A 54 11.10 7.88 -1.37
CA LEU A 54 12.35 8.64 -1.35
C LEU A 54 12.25 10.00 -0.67
N GLY A 55 11.04 10.57 -0.58
CA GLY A 55 10.84 11.95 -0.11
C GLY A 55 10.28 12.06 1.29
N LEU A 56 9.73 10.98 1.85
CA LEU A 56 9.10 11.04 3.16
C LEU A 56 10.15 11.17 4.26
N GLN A 57 9.99 12.19 5.10
CA GLN A 57 10.84 12.43 6.24
C GLN A 57 10.26 11.74 7.48
N ALA A 58 10.66 10.49 7.74
CA ALA A 58 10.34 9.79 8.97
C ALA A 58 11.54 9.06 9.56
N ASP A 59 11.51 8.84 10.88
CA ASP A 59 12.54 8.06 11.56
C ASP A 59 12.40 6.56 11.23
N GLU A 60 11.16 6.09 11.02
CA GLU A 60 10.84 4.72 10.59
C GLU A 60 9.73 4.74 9.53
N ILE A 61 9.91 3.98 8.44
CA ILE A 61 8.94 3.82 7.35
C ILE A 61 8.56 2.35 7.24
N HIS A 62 7.34 2.01 7.63
CA HIS A 62 6.78 0.68 7.35
C HIS A 62 6.22 0.65 5.93
N ILE A 63 6.66 -0.35 5.18
CA ILE A 63 6.25 -0.55 3.80
C ILE A 63 5.48 -1.86 3.72
N CYS A 64 4.22 -1.79 3.30
CA CYS A 64 3.34 -2.95 3.15
C CYS A 64 3.06 -3.20 1.67
N GLY A 65 3.07 -4.47 1.26
CA GLY A 65 2.66 -4.86 -0.09
C GLY A 65 3.16 -6.24 -0.50
N SER A 66 3.03 -6.53 -1.79
CA SER A 66 3.42 -7.81 -2.38
C SER A 66 4.94 -8.00 -2.44
N LEU A 67 5.40 -9.24 -2.28
CA LEU A 67 6.81 -9.63 -2.47
C LEU A 67 7.34 -9.32 -3.88
N GLU A 68 6.46 -9.17 -4.87
CA GLU A 68 6.83 -8.75 -6.23
C GLU A 68 7.54 -7.40 -6.27
N ALA A 69 7.29 -6.52 -5.27
CA ALA A 69 7.96 -5.23 -5.18
C ALA A 69 9.36 -5.30 -4.55
N GLU A 70 9.70 -6.39 -3.85
CA GLU A 70 10.90 -6.48 -3.00
C GLU A 70 12.18 -6.13 -3.77
N ASP A 71 12.37 -6.70 -4.95
CA ASP A 71 13.55 -6.47 -5.79
C ASP A 71 13.71 -5.00 -6.18
N VAL A 72 12.61 -4.31 -6.47
CA VAL A 72 12.63 -2.88 -6.82
C VAL A 72 12.96 -2.06 -5.59
N ILE A 73 12.35 -2.37 -4.44
CA ILE A 73 12.60 -1.65 -3.18
C ILE A 73 14.04 -1.80 -2.73
N ARG A 74 14.60 -3.02 -2.76
CA ARG A 74 16.01 -3.26 -2.45
C ARG A 74 16.96 -2.47 -3.35
N LYS A 75 16.64 -2.36 -4.65
CA LYS A 75 17.46 -1.60 -5.60
C LYS A 75 17.38 -0.10 -5.35
N VAL A 76 16.19 0.43 -5.07
CA VAL A 76 15.97 1.86 -4.82
C VAL A 76 16.64 2.30 -3.52
N LEU A 77 16.51 1.52 -2.45
CA LEU A 77 17.05 1.84 -1.12
C LEU A 77 18.55 1.56 -0.98
N LYS A 78 19.16 0.85 -1.95
CA LYS A 78 20.60 0.58 -1.94
C LYS A 78 21.45 1.85 -1.86
N ASP A 79 20.96 2.94 -2.44
CA ASP A 79 21.68 4.21 -2.54
C ASP A 79 21.25 5.24 -1.48
N THR A 80 20.32 4.89 -0.57
CA THR A 80 19.77 5.83 0.43
C THR A 80 20.45 5.76 1.80
N GLU A 81 21.41 4.84 1.98
CA GLU A 81 22.10 4.55 3.25
C GLU A 81 21.14 4.13 4.40
N ASP A 82 19.87 3.86 4.10
CA ASP A 82 18.88 3.40 5.07
C ASP A 82 19.04 1.92 5.41
N GLU A 83 18.61 1.54 6.61
CA GLU A 83 18.48 0.14 7.02
C GLU A 83 17.18 -0.45 6.46
N LEU A 84 17.27 -1.63 5.84
CA LEU A 84 16.12 -2.35 5.30
C LEU A 84 15.91 -3.69 6.01
N GLU A 85 14.88 -3.78 6.82
CA GLU A 85 14.37 -5.03 7.38
C GLU A 85 13.22 -5.57 6.54
N ILE A 86 13.29 -6.84 6.14
CA ILE A 86 12.21 -7.52 5.43
C ILE A 86 11.54 -8.53 6.35
N GLN A 87 10.25 -8.32 6.59
CA GLN A 87 9.39 -9.25 7.31
C GLN A 87 8.38 -9.86 6.34
N THR A 88 8.40 -11.19 6.23
CA THR A 88 7.49 -11.93 5.36
C THR A 88 6.32 -12.50 6.18
N TYR A 89 5.12 -12.43 5.59
CA TYR A 89 3.88 -12.88 6.23
C TYR A 89 3.19 -13.89 5.32
N GLU A 90 2.68 -14.98 5.91
CA GLU A 90 1.86 -15.96 5.20
C GLU A 90 0.37 -15.63 5.35
N ARG A 91 -0.46 -16.17 4.44
CA ARG A 91 -1.91 -16.00 4.53
C ARG A 91 -2.41 -16.57 5.86
N MET A 92 -3.19 -15.78 6.59
CA MET A 92 -3.82 -16.23 7.85
C MET A 92 -4.78 -17.41 7.66
N SER A 93 -5.34 -17.58 6.45
CA SER A 93 -6.21 -18.69 6.09
C SER A 93 -5.88 -19.24 4.70
N ALA A 94 -6.05 -20.55 4.55
CA ALA A 94 -5.86 -21.22 3.27
C ALA A 94 -6.79 -20.65 2.19
N LEU A 95 -6.27 -20.47 0.98
CA LEU A 95 -7.04 -20.19 -0.23
C LEU A 95 -7.23 -21.50 -0.98
N ARG A 96 -8.46 -21.82 -1.38
CA ARG A 96 -8.77 -23.00 -2.19
C ARG A 96 -9.46 -22.57 -3.47
N ILE A 97 -8.94 -23.08 -4.58
CA ILE A 97 -9.57 -22.96 -5.88
C ILE A 97 -10.60 -24.10 -5.98
N LEU A 98 -11.82 -23.78 -6.41
CA LEU A 98 -12.85 -24.80 -6.63
C LEU A 98 -12.55 -25.57 -7.92
N ASP A 99 -12.85 -26.87 -7.93
CA ASP A 99 -12.63 -27.73 -9.10
C ASP A 99 -13.61 -27.44 -10.25
N GLU A 100 -14.77 -26.84 -9.92
CA GLU A 100 -15.83 -26.54 -10.87
C GLU A 100 -16.20 -25.04 -10.83
N PRO A 101 -16.57 -24.44 -11.99
CA PRO A 101 -17.07 -23.08 -12.05
C PRO A 101 -18.47 -22.97 -11.42
N LEU A 102 -18.92 -21.73 -11.16
CA LEU A 102 -20.26 -21.46 -10.60
C LEU A 102 -21.41 -22.03 -11.47
N GLY A 103 -21.22 -22.08 -12.79
CA GLY A 103 -22.22 -22.54 -13.75
C GLY A 103 -23.30 -21.48 -14.04
N SER A 104 -24.29 -21.37 -13.17
CA SER A 104 -25.42 -20.42 -13.29
C SER A 104 -25.41 -19.41 -12.14
N TYR A 105 -25.88 -18.19 -12.38
CA TYR A 105 -26.08 -17.18 -11.33
C TYR A 105 -27.12 -17.60 -10.27
N GLU A 106 -27.98 -18.56 -10.58
CA GLU A 106 -28.91 -19.15 -9.61
C GLU A 106 -28.18 -19.88 -8.46
N ASN A 107 -26.90 -20.23 -8.66
CA ASN A 107 -26.08 -20.91 -7.66
C ASN A 107 -25.38 -19.96 -6.67
N VAL A 108 -25.54 -18.64 -6.81
CA VAL A 108 -24.94 -17.64 -5.90
C VAL A 108 -25.50 -17.80 -4.49
N ARG A 109 -24.62 -17.79 -3.48
CA ARG A 109 -24.96 -17.97 -2.06
C ARG A 109 -24.54 -16.77 -1.22
N PRO A 110 -25.11 -16.59 -0.01
CA PRO A 110 -24.64 -15.58 0.93
C PRO A 110 -23.13 -15.70 1.19
N GLY A 111 -22.39 -14.62 0.96
CA GLY A 111 -20.93 -14.57 1.08
C GLY A 111 -20.17 -14.59 -0.26
N ASP A 112 -20.82 -14.95 -1.37
CA ASP A 112 -20.20 -14.91 -2.68
C ASP A 112 -20.00 -13.47 -3.17
N CYS A 113 -18.88 -13.22 -3.85
CA CYS A 113 -18.58 -11.98 -4.55
C CYS A 113 -18.31 -12.27 -6.03
N VAL A 114 -19.16 -11.77 -6.92
CA VAL A 114 -18.98 -11.86 -8.37
C VAL A 114 -18.23 -10.62 -8.84
N VAL A 115 -17.01 -10.81 -9.36
CA VAL A 115 -16.17 -9.73 -9.89
C VAL A 115 -16.27 -9.74 -11.42
N ALA A 116 -16.60 -8.59 -12.02
CA ALA A 116 -16.66 -8.37 -13.47
C ALA A 116 -15.67 -7.28 -13.90
N PHE A 117 -15.19 -7.35 -15.14
CA PHE A 117 -14.19 -6.45 -15.72
C PHE A 117 -14.80 -5.56 -16.81
#